data_AF-A0AB35MB37-F1
#
_entry.id   AF-A0AB35MB37-F1
#
_cell.length_a   1.000
_cell.length_b   1.000
_cell.length_c   1.000
_cell.angle_alpha   90.00
_cell.angle_beta   90.00
_cell.angle_gamma   90.00
#
_symmetry.space_group_name_H-M   'P 1'
#
loop_
_entity.id
_entity.type
_entity.pdbx_description
1 polymer ?
#
loop_
_entity_poly.entity_id
_entity_poly.type
_entity_poly.pdbx_seq_one_letter_code
_entity_poly.pdbx_strand_id
1 'polypeptide(L)'
;MGLLTALIFLFYQDKLKDYLTIGVVINMVIATATVIAVIIHLSSVVISRRDRVWDANKHVLMDFREALSEVIEANDYYSKIELARIFNEEPPDEENKPKEEVYYVYSKKHKFIKDVYGSILDANLIKAMDVSYKENNKINGRVHQEDLNILEAYSKSSDLYGYLKRELDIYIAKKSGIKVRVGALTSLKSKLYKYL
;
A
#
# COMPACT_ATOMS: atom_id res chain seq x y z
N MET A 1 -24.71 -16.71 23.73
CA MET A 1 -25.42 -17.06 22.48
C MET A 1 -26.12 -18.42 22.54
N GLY A 2 -25.50 -19.49 23.08
CA GLY A 2 -26.14 -20.83 23.14
C GLY A 2 -27.35 -20.97 24.08
N LEU A 3 -27.37 -20.28 25.23
CA LEU A 3 -28.49 -20.35 26.18
C LEU A 3 -29.75 -19.63 25.70
N LEU A 4 -29.59 -18.48 25.02
CA LEU A 4 -30.73 -17.70 24.49
C LEU A 4 -31.38 -18.41 23.31
N THR A 5 -30.58 -19.05 22.44
CA THR A 5 -31.07 -19.85 21.32
C THR A 5 -31.77 -21.13 21.79
N ALA A 6 -31.26 -21.79 22.83
CA ALA A 6 -31.92 -22.94 23.46
C ALA A 6 -33.26 -22.57 24.12
N LEU A 7 -33.34 -21.42 24.80
CA LEU A 7 -34.57 -20.95 25.45
C LEU A 7 -35.66 -20.54 24.44
N ILE A 8 -35.29 -19.90 23.33
CA ILE A 8 -36.22 -19.57 22.23
C ILE A 8 -36.74 -20.86 21.57
N PHE A 9 -35.89 -21.87 21.43
CA PHE A 9 -36.26 -23.18 20.87
C PHE A 9 -37.28 -23.93 21.75
N LEU A 10 -37.08 -23.93 23.07
CA LEU A 10 -38.02 -24.52 24.04
C LEU A 10 -39.37 -23.79 24.05
N PHE A 11 -39.37 -22.46 23.94
CA PHE A 11 -40.62 -21.67 23.87
C PHE A 11 -41.38 -21.87 22.54
N TYR A 12 -40.68 -22.09 21.43
CA TYR A 12 -41.31 -22.37 20.14
C TYR A 12 -41.84 -23.81 20.04
N GLN A 13 -41.24 -24.76 20.76
CA GLN A 13 -41.64 -26.16 20.76
C GLN A 13 -43.07 -26.36 21.27
N ASP A 14 -43.51 -25.56 22.24
CA ASP A 14 -44.85 -25.67 22.81
C ASP A 14 -45.94 -25.05 21.91
N LYS A 15 -45.58 -24.14 20.99
CA LYS A 15 -46.49 -23.53 20.01
C LYS A 15 -46.55 -24.24 18.65
N LEU A 16 -45.62 -25.13 18.33
CA LEU A 16 -45.51 -25.82 17.03
C LEU A 16 -46.14 -27.22 16.98
N LYS A 17 -46.73 -27.68 18.09
CA LYS A 17 -47.24 -29.06 18.28
C LYS A 17 -48.23 -29.54 17.21
N ASP A 18 -48.93 -28.64 16.51
CA ASP A 18 -50.08 -29.05 15.69
C ASP A 18 -49.79 -29.25 14.18
N TYR A 19 -48.63 -28.87 13.62
CA TYR A 19 -48.44 -28.94 12.16
C TYR A 19 -47.04 -29.33 11.65
N LEU A 20 -46.03 -29.43 12.53
CA LEU A 20 -44.65 -29.75 12.13
C LEU A 20 -44.09 -30.88 12.98
N THR A 21 -43.80 -32.02 12.35
CA THR A 21 -43.11 -33.14 13.02
C THR A 21 -41.77 -32.63 13.53
N ILE A 22 -41.45 -32.89 14.81
CA ILE A 22 -40.23 -32.44 15.50
C ILE A 22 -38.95 -32.70 14.67
N GLY A 23 -38.91 -33.78 13.91
CA GLY A 23 -37.81 -34.10 12.99
C GLY A 23 -37.59 -33.07 11.87
N VAL A 24 -38.65 -32.45 11.34
CA VAL A 24 -38.55 -31.39 10.32
C VAL A 24 -37.86 -30.15 10.90
N VAL A 25 -38.26 -29.75 12.11
CA VAL A 25 -37.67 -28.60 12.80
C VAL A 25 -36.19 -28.84 13.12
N ILE A 26 -35.85 -30.02 13.62
CA ILE A 26 -34.45 -30.39 13.91
C ILE A 26 -33.60 -30.36 12.63
N ASN A 27 -34.07 -30.97 11.53
CA ASN A 27 -33.35 -30.98 10.26
C ASN A 27 -33.14 -29.56 9.71
N MET A 28 -34.11 -28.66 9.90
CA MET A 28 -33.99 -27.26 9.49
C MET A 28 -32.92 -26.51 10.29
N VAL A 29 -32.85 -26.74 11.60
CA VAL A 29 -31.80 -26.16 12.47
C VAL A 29 -30.42 -26.69 12.09
N ILE A 30 -30.29 -28.01 11.88
CA ILE A 30 -29.03 -28.64 11.46
C ILE A 30 -28.58 -28.06 10.10
N ALA A 31 -29.49 -27.95 9.14
CA ALA A 31 -29.18 -27.38 7.83
C ALA A 31 -28.70 -25.92 7.93
N THR A 32 -29.38 -25.10 8.73
CA THR A 32 -29.00 -23.68 8.95
C THR A 32 -27.64 -23.57 9.63
N ALA A 33 -27.38 -24.37 10.66
CA ALA A 33 -26.08 -24.42 11.34
C ALA A 33 -24.95 -24.84 10.39
N THR A 34 -25.24 -25.81 9.51
CA THR A 34 -24.28 -26.27 8.49
C THR A 34 -23.96 -25.17 7.48
N VAL A 35 -24.97 -24.43 7.00
CA VAL A 35 -24.77 -23.29 6.09
C VAL A 35 -23.91 -22.19 6.74
N ILE A 36 -24.20 -21.82 7.98
CA ILE A 36 -23.43 -20.81 8.72
C ILE A 36 -21.98 -21.30 8.92
N ALA A 37 -21.78 -22.56 9.31
CA ALA A 37 -20.46 -23.14 9.48
C ALA A 37 -19.64 -23.11 8.18
N VAL A 38 -20.27 -23.44 7.04
CA VAL A 38 -19.64 -23.36 5.71
C VAL A 38 -19.25 -21.93 5.36
N ILE A 39 -20.13 -20.96 5.61
CA ILE A 39 -19.83 -19.53 5.35
C ILE A 39 -18.64 -19.05 6.18
N ILE A 40 -18.60 -19.39 7.46
CA ILE A 40 -17.48 -19.03 8.35
C ILE A 40 -16.19 -19.70 7.89
N HIS A 41 -16.26 -20.99 7.54
CA HIS A 41 -15.10 -21.75 7.07
C HIS A 41 -14.53 -21.17 5.78
N LEU A 42 -15.38 -20.90 4.79
CA LEU A 42 -14.95 -20.29 3.53
C LEU A 42 -14.33 -18.91 3.77
N SER A 43 -14.94 -18.09 4.62
CA SER A 43 -14.40 -16.77 4.98
C SER A 43 -13.02 -16.89 5.63
N SER A 44 -12.87 -17.83 6.59
CA SER A 44 -11.60 -18.10 7.27
C SER A 44 -10.51 -18.56 6.30
N VAL A 45 -10.84 -19.47 5.37
CA VAL A 45 -9.89 -19.96 4.34
C VAL A 45 -9.43 -18.83 3.42
N VAL A 46 -10.35 -17.97 2.98
CA VAL A 46 -10.02 -16.83 2.11
C VAL A 46 -9.12 -15.82 2.82
N ILE A 47 -9.41 -15.50 4.09
CA ILE A 47 -8.59 -14.60 4.91
C ILE A 47 -7.19 -15.20 5.12
N SER A 48 -7.10 -16.46 5.54
CA SER A 48 -5.81 -17.12 5.77
C SER A 48 -4.94 -17.18 4.52
N ARG A 49 -5.52 -17.43 3.34
CA ARG A 49 -4.78 -17.39 2.07
C ARG A 49 -4.23 -16.00 1.78
N ARG A 50 -5.03 -14.96 2.01
CA ARG A 50 -4.61 -13.56 1.82
C ARG A 50 -3.48 -13.19 2.78
N ASP A 51 -3.60 -13.54 4.05
CA ASP A 51 -2.62 -13.23 5.08
C ASP A 51 -1.28 -13.91 4.78
N ARG A 52 -1.30 -15.18 4.34
CA ARG A 52 -0.07 -15.88 3.92
C ARG A 52 0.62 -15.21 2.74
N VAL A 53 -0.14 -14.80 1.72
CA VAL A 53 0.41 -14.09 0.56
C VAL A 53 0.95 -12.72 0.99
N TRP A 54 0.26 -12.02 1.88
CA TRP A 54 0.75 -10.77 2.45
C TRP A 54 2.06 -10.97 3.23
N ASP A 55 2.09 -11.92 4.16
CA ASP A 55 3.25 -12.19 5.01
C ASP A 55 4.48 -12.61 4.22
N ALA A 56 4.29 -13.38 3.14
CA ALA A 56 5.36 -13.75 2.23
C ALA A 56 5.96 -12.56 1.48
N ASN A 57 5.17 -11.51 1.19
CA ASN A 57 5.58 -10.42 0.30
C ASN A 57 5.82 -9.08 1.01
N LYS A 58 5.40 -8.93 2.27
CA LYS A 58 5.45 -7.66 3.00
C LYS A 58 6.86 -7.11 3.12
N HIS A 59 7.87 -7.97 3.31
CA HIS A 59 9.25 -7.54 3.49
C HIS A 59 9.76 -6.80 2.25
N VAL A 60 9.54 -7.35 1.06
CA VAL A 60 9.94 -6.72 -0.22
C VAL A 60 9.29 -5.34 -0.40
N LEU A 61 8.01 -5.20 -0.05
CA LEU A 61 7.29 -3.93 -0.17
C LEU A 61 7.78 -2.88 0.84
N MET A 62 8.11 -3.30 2.06
CA MET A 62 8.65 -2.41 3.09
C MET A 62 10.06 -1.96 2.74
N ASP A 63 10.90 -2.88 2.28
CA ASP A 63 12.23 -2.60 1.75
C ASP A 63 12.22 -1.57 0.61
N PHE A 64 11.23 -1.65 -0.26
CA PHE A 64 11.09 -0.69 -1.36
C PHE A 64 10.57 0.66 -0.89
N ARG A 65 9.66 0.65 0.07
CA ARG A 65 9.20 1.87 0.74
C ARG A 65 10.36 2.58 1.44
N GLU A 66 11.26 1.83 2.08
CA GLU A 66 12.46 2.37 2.72
C GLU A 66 13.41 2.98 1.70
N ALA A 67 13.76 2.25 0.62
CA ALA A 67 14.60 2.80 -0.44
C ALA A 67 13.99 4.05 -1.11
N LEU A 68 12.66 4.14 -1.17
CA LEU A 68 11.95 5.35 -1.62
C LEU A 68 12.10 6.52 -0.64
N SER A 69 12.08 6.27 0.67
CA SER A 69 12.37 7.32 1.65
C SER A 69 13.82 7.77 1.56
N GLU A 70 14.77 6.83 1.49
CA GLU A 70 16.20 7.14 1.40
C GLU A 70 16.52 8.00 0.16
N VAL A 71 15.92 7.72 -1.01
CA VAL A 71 16.16 8.52 -2.22
C VAL A 71 15.52 9.91 -2.17
N ILE A 72 14.39 10.06 -1.47
CA ILE A 72 13.77 11.37 -1.21
C ILE A 72 14.66 12.20 -0.29
N GLU A 73 15.16 11.60 0.79
CA GLU A 73 16.08 12.25 1.73
C GLU A 73 17.40 12.62 1.05
N ALA A 74 17.90 11.77 0.15
CA ALA A 74 19.08 12.08 -0.65
C ALA A 74 18.86 13.31 -1.54
N ASN A 75 17.73 13.38 -2.24
CA ASN A 75 17.39 14.55 -3.04
C ASN A 75 17.28 15.83 -2.20
N ASP A 76 16.70 15.76 -1.00
CA ASP A 76 16.62 16.90 -0.09
C ASP A 76 18.02 17.37 0.37
N TYR A 77 18.88 16.44 0.77
CA TYR A 77 20.25 16.73 1.18
C TYR A 77 21.07 17.38 0.06
N TYR A 78 21.09 16.78 -1.13
CA TYR A 78 21.84 17.33 -2.25
C TYR A 78 21.25 18.64 -2.78
N SER A 79 19.92 18.82 -2.71
CA SER A 79 19.32 20.13 -3.00
C SER A 79 19.78 21.21 -2.03
N LYS A 80 19.94 20.89 -0.74
CA LYS A 80 20.46 21.83 0.27
C LYS A 80 21.93 22.18 0.02
N ILE A 81 22.75 21.22 -0.39
CA ILE A 81 24.14 21.50 -0.83
C ILE A 81 24.16 22.51 -1.97
N GLU A 82 23.31 22.31 -2.98
CA GLU A 82 23.25 23.21 -4.13
C GLU A 82 22.76 24.62 -3.76
N LEU A 83 21.80 24.73 -2.84
CA LEU A 83 21.36 26.02 -2.31
C LEU A 83 22.47 26.71 -1.52
N ALA A 84 23.17 26.00 -0.63
CA ALA A 84 24.29 26.53 0.13
C ALA A 84 25.39 27.07 -0.80
N ARG A 85 25.67 26.35 -1.90
CA ARG A 85 26.61 26.79 -2.93
C ARG A 85 26.16 28.08 -3.64
N ILE A 86 24.87 28.23 -3.95
CA ILE A 86 24.33 29.40 -4.65
C ILE A 86 24.31 30.64 -3.74
N PHE A 87 23.92 30.46 -2.48
CA PHE A 87 23.75 31.55 -1.52
C PHE A 87 25.00 31.81 -0.65
N ASN A 88 26.08 31.03 -0.84
CA ASN A 88 27.27 31.03 0.02
C ASN A 88 26.94 30.82 1.51
N GLU A 89 26.03 29.90 1.78
CA GLU A 89 25.63 29.51 3.13
C GLU A 89 26.42 28.29 3.61
N GLU A 90 26.30 27.97 4.90
CA GLU A 90 26.89 26.76 5.47
C GLU A 90 26.20 25.50 4.89
N PRO A 91 26.97 24.51 4.40
CA PRO A 91 26.39 23.28 3.86
C PRO A 91 25.74 22.45 4.97
N PRO A 92 24.81 21.54 4.61
CA PRO A 92 24.26 20.59 5.57
C PRO A 92 25.37 19.70 6.17
N ASP A 93 25.17 19.29 7.41
CA ASP A 93 26.10 18.44 8.16
C ASP A 93 26.42 17.13 7.42
N GLU A 94 27.72 16.80 7.36
CA GLU A 94 28.24 15.55 6.77
C GLU A 94 27.74 14.30 7.53
N GLU A 95 27.39 14.41 8.82
CA GLU A 95 26.78 13.31 9.57
C GLU A 95 25.43 12.86 8.97
N ASN A 96 24.73 13.78 8.29
CA ASN A 96 23.45 13.53 7.64
C ASN A 96 23.59 13.13 6.16
N LYS A 97 24.82 12.90 5.70
CA LYS A 97 25.06 12.56 4.31
C LYS A 97 24.42 11.21 3.94
N PRO A 98 23.62 11.16 2.85
CA PRO A 98 23.05 9.93 2.35
C PRO A 98 24.13 8.92 1.95
N LYS A 99 23.82 7.63 2.01
CA LYS A 99 24.72 6.58 1.49
C LYS A 99 24.92 6.77 -0.02
N GLU A 100 26.13 6.55 -0.51
CA GLU A 100 26.47 6.77 -1.93
C GLU A 100 25.61 5.92 -2.89
N GLU A 101 25.19 4.74 -2.44
CA GLU A 101 24.47 3.77 -3.25
C GLU A 101 22.94 3.93 -3.25
N VAL A 102 22.38 4.94 -2.59
CA VAL A 102 20.92 5.11 -2.43
C VAL A 102 20.16 5.03 -3.75
N TYR A 103 20.62 5.76 -4.78
CA TYR A 103 19.98 5.75 -6.10
C TYR A 103 20.08 4.39 -6.80
N TYR A 104 21.20 3.69 -6.64
CA TYR A 104 21.40 2.36 -7.19
C TYR A 104 20.52 1.31 -6.49
N VAL A 105 20.45 1.34 -5.16
CA VAL A 105 19.60 0.47 -4.35
C VAL A 105 18.13 0.66 -4.72
N TYR A 106 17.66 1.92 -4.83
CA TYR A 106 16.32 2.22 -5.30
C TYR A 106 16.05 1.62 -6.69
N SER A 107 16.94 1.88 -7.66
CA SER A 107 16.77 1.41 -9.04
C SER A 107 16.70 -0.12 -9.13
N LYS A 108 17.55 -0.81 -8.38
CA LYS A 108 17.56 -2.28 -8.28
C LYS A 108 16.26 -2.81 -7.67
N LYS A 109 15.78 -2.22 -6.57
CA LYS A 109 14.52 -2.64 -5.93
C LYS A 109 13.30 -2.35 -6.79
N HIS A 110 13.26 -1.21 -7.49
CA HIS A 110 12.21 -0.86 -8.46
C HIS A 110 12.10 -1.93 -9.54
N LYS A 111 13.22 -2.25 -10.19
CA LYS A 111 13.27 -3.27 -11.23
C LYS A 111 12.85 -4.65 -10.70
N PHE A 112 13.42 -5.07 -9.56
CA PHE A 112 13.09 -6.35 -8.94
C PHE A 112 11.59 -6.49 -8.67
N ILE A 113 10.97 -5.47 -8.09
CA ILE A 113 9.53 -5.49 -7.79
C ILE A 113 8.69 -5.53 -9.06
N LYS A 114 9.06 -4.73 -10.06
CA LYS A 114 8.31 -4.71 -11.32
C LYS A 114 8.39 -6.05 -12.04
N ASP A 115 9.59 -6.64 -12.12
CA ASP A 115 9.84 -7.85 -12.90
C ASP A 115 9.32 -9.12 -12.19
N VAL A 116 9.46 -9.20 -10.86
CA VAL A 116 9.12 -10.40 -10.08
C VAL A 116 7.70 -10.34 -9.54
N TYR A 117 7.27 -9.16 -9.06
CA TYR A 117 6.00 -8.99 -8.37
C TYR A 117 4.95 -8.25 -9.21
N GLY A 118 5.28 -7.76 -10.40
CA GLY A 118 4.38 -6.97 -11.24
C GLY A 118 3.01 -7.60 -11.48
N SER A 119 2.92 -8.93 -11.57
CA SER A 119 1.64 -9.64 -11.78
C SER A 119 0.69 -9.62 -10.59
N ILE A 120 1.20 -9.36 -9.37
CA ILE A 120 0.40 -9.34 -8.13
C ILE A 120 0.13 -7.92 -7.58
N LEU A 121 0.83 -6.92 -8.11
CA LEU A 121 0.63 -5.51 -7.78
C LEU A 121 -0.66 -4.98 -8.41
N ASP A 122 -1.24 -3.94 -7.81
CA ASP A 122 -2.39 -3.28 -8.44
C ASP A 122 -1.93 -2.37 -9.59
N ALA A 123 -2.84 -2.15 -10.56
CA ALA A 123 -2.54 -1.39 -11.77
C ALA A 123 -2.14 0.07 -11.48
N ASN A 124 -2.60 0.66 -10.37
CA ASN A 124 -2.25 2.03 -10.01
C ASN A 124 -0.79 2.11 -9.54
N LEU A 125 -0.34 1.16 -8.71
CA LEU A 125 1.04 1.09 -8.28
C LEU A 125 1.98 0.82 -9.46
N ILE A 126 1.63 -0.11 -10.35
CA ILE A 126 2.43 -0.37 -11.57
C ILE A 126 2.55 0.89 -12.42
N LYS A 127 1.42 1.60 -12.65
CA LYS A 127 1.42 2.86 -13.39
C LYS A 127 2.29 3.92 -12.70
N ALA A 128 2.23 4.04 -11.38
CA ALA A 128 3.04 4.99 -10.63
C ALA A 128 4.54 4.65 -10.72
N MET A 129 4.89 3.36 -10.66
CA MET A 129 6.26 2.89 -10.87
C MET A 129 6.79 3.26 -12.24
N ASP A 130 5.97 3.09 -13.29
CA ASP A 130 6.34 3.43 -14.67
C ASP A 130 6.50 4.93 -14.88
N VAL A 131 5.56 5.73 -14.35
CA VAL A 131 5.64 7.20 -14.45
C VAL A 131 6.87 7.71 -13.73
N SER A 132 7.09 7.30 -12.47
CA SER A 132 8.25 7.72 -11.68
C SER A 132 9.56 7.38 -12.38
N TYR A 133 9.70 6.17 -12.92
CA TYR A 133 10.93 5.75 -13.62
C TYR A 133 11.16 6.50 -14.93
N LYS A 134 10.13 6.60 -15.79
CA LYS A 134 10.25 7.26 -17.10
C LYS A 134 10.52 8.76 -16.95
N GLU A 135 9.83 9.43 -16.05
CA GLU A 135 9.99 10.88 -15.87
C GLU A 135 11.32 11.21 -15.18
N ASN A 136 11.80 10.41 -14.21
CA ASN A 136 13.13 10.60 -13.63
C ASN A 136 14.25 10.41 -14.67
N ASN A 137 14.13 9.45 -15.59
CA ASN A 137 15.08 9.30 -16.68
C ASN A 137 15.10 10.51 -17.62
N LYS A 138 13.93 11.11 -17.90
CA LYS A 138 13.84 12.35 -18.67
C LYS A 138 14.46 13.53 -17.94
N ILE A 139 14.23 13.66 -16.63
CA ILE A 139 14.84 14.71 -15.80
C ILE A 139 16.37 14.58 -15.87
N ASN A 140 16.92 13.38 -15.64
CA ASN A 140 18.36 13.15 -15.76
C ASN A 140 18.91 13.52 -17.15
N GLY A 141 18.19 13.14 -18.21
CA GLY A 141 18.55 13.54 -19.58
C GLY A 141 18.59 15.05 -19.78
N ARG A 142 17.59 15.78 -19.26
CA ARG A 142 17.50 17.23 -19.38
C ARG A 142 18.54 17.98 -18.55
N VAL A 143 18.90 17.48 -17.37
CA VAL A 143 20.02 18.04 -16.59
C VAL A 143 21.33 17.91 -17.39
N HIS A 144 21.54 16.77 -18.04
CA HIS A 144 22.72 16.53 -18.87
C HIS A 144 22.79 17.40 -20.13
N GLN A 145 21.63 17.82 -20.63
CA GLN A 145 21.49 18.72 -21.77
C GLN A 145 21.48 20.21 -21.37
N GLU A 146 21.68 20.52 -20.07
CA GLU A 146 21.56 21.86 -19.49
C GLU A 146 20.17 22.51 -19.64
N ASP A 147 19.16 21.74 -20.03
CA ASP A 147 17.76 22.14 -20.24
C ASP A 147 16.92 22.18 -18.95
N LEU A 148 17.52 21.80 -17.82
CA LEU A 148 16.86 21.76 -16.52
C LEU A 148 17.87 22.10 -15.41
N ASN A 149 17.51 23.06 -14.56
CA ASN A 149 18.32 23.42 -13.40
C ASN A 149 18.38 22.25 -12.39
N ILE A 150 19.55 22.02 -11.78
CA ILE A 150 19.79 20.93 -10.82
C ILE A 150 18.82 20.98 -9.63
N LEU A 151 18.51 22.16 -9.07
CA LEU A 151 17.54 22.31 -7.99
C LEU A 151 16.13 21.92 -8.43
N GLU A 152 15.74 22.34 -9.63
CA GLU A 152 14.45 21.98 -10.22
C GLU A 152 14.37 20.47 -10.48
N ALA A 153 15.49 19.85 -10.88
CA ALA A 153 15.60 18.42 -11.06
C ALA A 153 15.42 17.64 -9.75
N TYR A 154 16.08 18.05 -8.66
CA TYR A 154 15.89 17.43 -7.35
C TYR A 154 14.45 17.56 -6.85
N SER A 155 13.85 18.75 -6.97
CA SER A 155 12.46 18.98 -6.58
C SER A 155 11.49 18.09 -7.36
N LYS A 156 11.57 18.07 -8.69
CA LYS A 156 10.70 17.23 -9.53
C LYS A 156 10.90 15.74 -9.26
N SER A 157 12.15 15.31 -9.08
CA SER A 157 12.45 13.91 -8.80
C SER A 157 11.91 13.48 -7.43
N SER A 158 12.05 14.35 -6.43
CA SER A 158 11.48 14.14 -5.09
C SER A 158 9.94 14.02 -5.13
N ASP A 159 9.27 14.87 -5.91
CA ASP A 159 7.82 14.78 -6.11
C ASP A 159 7.39 13.46 -6.76
N LEU A 160 8.14 12.98 -7.75
CA LEU A 160 7.89 11.70 -8.41
C LEU A 160 8.09 10.51 -7.46
N TYR A 161 9.16 10.51 -6.67
CA TYR A 161 9.39 9.48 -5.65
C TYR A 161 8.31 9.54 -4.56
N GLY A 162 7.93 10.74 -4.12
CA GLY A 162 6.87 10.95 -3.13
C GLY A 162 5.49 10.49 -3.62
N TYR A 163 5.18 10.70 -4.91
CA TYR A 163 3.98 10.16 -5.54
C TYR A 163 3.97 8.62 -5.53
N LEU A 164 5.07 7.99 -5.97
CA LEU A 164 5.19 6.53 -5.98
C LEU A 164 5.10 5.95 -4.57
N LYS A 165 5.80 6.54 -3.59
CA LYS A 165 5.75 6.13 -2.19
C LYS A 165 4.32 6.17 -1.64
N ARG A 166 3.53 7.19 -2.01
CA ARG A 166 2.13 7.30 -1.59
C ARG A 166 1.26 6.19 -2.17
N GLU A 167 1.41 5.88 -3.45
CA GLU A 167 0.67 4.77 -4.07
C GLU A 167 1.07 3.41 -3.47
N LEU A 168 2.35 3.23 -3.12
CA LEU A 168 2.83 2.07 -2.39
C LEU A 168 2.22 1.98 -0.98
N ASP A 169 2.17 3.09 -0.24
CA ASP A 169 1.55 3.16 1.09
C ASP A 169 0.05 2.81 1.02
N ILE A 170 -0.66 3.28 -0.01
CA ILE A 170 -2.07 2.92 -0.27
C ILE A 170 -2.20 1.42 -0.57
N TYR A 171 -1.33 0.87 -1.43
CA TYR A 171 -1.34 -0.54 -1.79
C TYR A 171 -1.11 -1.43 -0.57
N ILE A 172 -0.09 -1.11 0.23
CA ILE A 172 0.23 -1.80 1.50
C ILE A 172 -0.99 -1.76 2.42
N ALA A 173 -1.57 -0.59 2.67
CA ALA A 173 -2.70 -0.48 3.59
C ALA A 173 -3.93 -1.29 3.15
N LYS A 174 -4.22 -1.31 1.83
CA LYS A 174 -5.28 -2.16 1.26
C LYS A 174 -5.01 -3.65 1.48
N LYS A 175 -3.77 -4.10 1.28
CA LYS A 175 -3.39 -5.51 1.43
C LYS A 175 -3.36 -5.95 2.90
N SER A 176 -2.93 -5.08 3.81
CA SER A 176 -2.94 -5.31 5.26
C SER A 176 -4.32 -5.23 5.91
N GLY A 177 -5.38 -4.86 5.17
CA GLY A 177 -6.73 -4.71 5.72
C GLY A 177 -6.90 -3.49 6.62
N ILE A 178 -5.95 -2.55 6.64
CA ILE A 178 -6.03 -1.32 7.43
C ILE A 178 -6.96 -0.34 6.70
N LYS A 179 -8.02 0.13 7.37
CA LYS A 179 -8.85 1.24 6.86
C LYS A 179 -8.00 2.51 6.82
N VAL A 180 -7.55 2.88 5.63
CA VAL A 180 -6.93 4.20 5.40
C VAL A 180 -7.98 5.27 5.65
N ARG A 181 -7.72 6.20 6.58
CA ARG A 181 -8.56 7.42 6.73
C ARG A 181 -8.40 8.25 5.46
N VAL A 182 -9.38 8.13 4.57
CA VAL A 182 -9.45 8.75 3.24
C VAL A 182 -9.32 10.28 3.27
N GLY A 183 -9.60 10.93 4.41
CA GLY A 183 -9.54 12.39 4.57
C GLY A 183 -8.17 13.04 4.32
N ALA A 184 -7.07 12.30 4.42
CA ALA A 184 -5.72 12.83 4.16
C ALA A 184 -5.29 12.70 2.68
N LEU A 185 -5.94 11.84 1.88
CA LEU A 185 -5.51 11.52 0.51
C LEU A 185 -6.30 12.29 -0.55
N THR A 186 -7.56 12.64 -0.30
CA THR A 186 -8.39 13.44 -1.22
C THR A 186 -7.97 14.91 -1.30
N SER A 187 -7.46 15.51 -0.22
CA SER A 187 -6.99 16.90 -0.25
C SER A 187 -5.68 17.08 -1.03
N LEU A 188 -4.85 16.02 -1.12
CA LEU A 188 -3.57 16.02 -1.82
C LEU A 188 -3.68 15.68 -3.31
N LYS A 189 -4.65 14.85 -3.71
CA LYS A 189 -4.98 14.63 -5.15
C LYS A 189 -5.42 15.93 -5.84
N SER A 190 -6.13 16.79 -5.11
CA SER A 190 -6.53 18.13 -5.55
C SER A 190 -5.35 19.09 -5.76
N LYS A 191 -4.31 19.02 -4.90
CA LYS A 191 -3.10 19.85 -5.05
C LYS A 191 -2.22 19.43 -6.24
N LEU A 192 -2.08 18.13 -6.51
CA LEU A 192 -1.20 17.63 -7.58
C LEU A 192 -1.76 17.81 -8.99
N TYR A 193 -3.09 17.78 -9.16
CA TYR A 193 -3.73 18.10 -10.46
C TYR A 193 -3.65 19.58 -10.84
N LYS A 194 -3.15 20.44 -9.94
CA LYS A 194 -2.98 21.88 -10.20
C LYS A 194 -1.61 22.22 -10.82
N TYR A 195 -0.71 21.23 -10.90
CA TYR A 195 0.66 21.37 -11.41
C TYR A 195 1.00 20.39 -12.55
N LEU A 196 -0.01 19.67 -13.06
CA LEU A 196 -0.01 18.95 -14.34
C LEU A 196 -0.93 19.69 -15.32
#